data_AF-A0A2T3MER2-F1
#
_entry.id   AF-A0A2T3MER2-F1
#
_cell.length_a   1.000
_cell.length_b   1.000
_cell.length_c   1.000
_cell.angle_alpha   90.00
_cell.angle_beta   90.00
_cell.angle_gamma   90.00
#
_symmetry.space_group_name_H-M   'P 1'
#
loop_
_entity.id
_entity.type
_entity.pdbx_description
1 polymer ?
#
loop_
_entity_poly.entity_id
_entity_poly.type
_entity_poly.pdbx_seq_one_letter_code
_entity_poly.pdbx_strand_id
1 'polypeptide(L)'
;MKELVEYFPAILTALIVAPLGVYLKSRMKNLANHDDLTKALEQLEKTTEAVEVIKGQLNEKHWVKQQVWDTKRQAYEEILSYLFLTKEYVDNQVTYLEGYTDCFIFIGGTVYEMEDEEYQKSYEEHVRSEQRQFSEKYESTEAKKKRQELSDNTRKSYTKLERVFSIKSIYIDPELSRIEALLSKLRHRLYDDQPKQEAEDFIGDFIERLIEHYVKTGELINEIIVLTRELATEDLKLSTK
;
A
#
# COMPACT_ATOMS: atom_id res chain seq x y z
N MET A 1 10.92 -31.04 3.41
CA MET A 1 9.83 -31.82 2.80
C MET A 1 8.98 -31.05 1.77
N LYS A 2 9.03 -29.70 1.70
CA LYS A 2 8.26 -28.95 0.67
C LYS A 2 8.89 -28.98 -0.73
N GLU A 3 10.22 -29.02 -0.84
CA GLU A 3 10.90 -29.03 -2.15
C GLU A 3 10.74 -30.36 -2.92
N LEU A 4 10.66 -31.51 -2.24
CA LEU A 4 10.45 -32.82 -2.89
C LEU A 4 9.06 -32.96 -3.54
N VAL A 5 8.08 -32.16 -3.11
CA VAL A 5 6.72 -32.17 -3.66
C VAL A 5 6.65 -31.37 -4.97
N GLU A 6 7.42 -30.28 -5.09
CA GLU A 6 7.52 -29.51 -6.34
C GLU A 6 8.22 -30.28 -7.46
N TYR A 7 9.22 -31.11 -7.13
CA TYR A 7 9.88 -31.99 -8.10
C TYR A 7 9.15 -33.31 -8.31
N PHE A 8 8.08 -33.61 -7.57
CA PHE A 8 7.34 -34.87 -7.67
C PHE A 8 6.83 -35.16 -9.10
N PRO A 9 6.29 -34.19 -9.87
CA PRO A 9 5.89 -34.42 -11.26
C PRO A 9 7.07 -34.75 -12.17
N ALA A 10 8.22 -34.09 -11.98
CA ALA A 10 9.46 -34.31 -12.75
C ALA A 10 10.10 -35.66 -12.42
N ILE A 11 10.10 -36.05 -11.14
CA ILE A 11 10.57 -37.34 -10.65
C ILE A 11 9.67 -38.46 -11.17
N LEU A 12 8.34 -38.28 -11.16
CA LEU A 12 7.37 -39.24 -11.67
C LEU A 12 7.49 -39.41 -13.20
N THR A 13 7.73 -38.33 -13.95
CA THR A 13 8.00 -38.43 -15.40
C THR A 13 9.33 -39.10 -15.69
N ALA A 14 10.41 -38.79 -14.96
CA ALA A 14 11.70 -39.46 -15.12
C ALA A 14 11.64 -40.95 -14.78
N LEU A 15 10.89 -41.34 -13.74
CA LEU A 15 10.76 -42.74 -13.28
C LEU A 15 9.82 -43.59 -14.13
N ILE A 16 8.85 -43.00 -14.82
CA ILE A 16 7.88 -43.77 -15.62
C ILE A 16 8.25 -43.73 -17.10
N VAL A 17 8.54 -42.55 -17.66
CA VAL A 17 8.70 -42.36 -19.11
C VAL A 17 10.06 -42.88 -19.60
N ALA A 18 11.15 -42.63 -18.86
CA ALA A 18 12.48 -43.05 -19.27
C ALA A 18 12.67 -44.58 -19.29
N PRO A 19 12.31 -45.34 -18.23
CA PRO A 19 12.42 -46.80 -18.27
C PRO A 19 11.40 -47.45 -19.20
N LEU A 20 10.20 -46.88 -19.39
CA LEU A 20 9.26 -47.39 -20.41
C LEU A 20 9.80 -47.21 -21.83
N GLY A 21 10.41 -46.06 -22.15
CA GLY A 21 11.02 -45.81 -23.46
C GLY A 21 12.18 -46.76 -23.75
N VAL A 22 13.05 -47.03 -22.76
CA VAL A 22 14.18 -47.97 -22.89
C VAL A 22 13.68 -49.43 -22.96
N TYR A 23 12.69 -49.79 -22.15
CA TYR A 23 12.08 -51.13 -22.14
C TYR A 23 11.36 -51.44 -23.46
N LEU A 24 10.57 -50.50 -23.98
CA LEU A 24 9.92 -50.61 -25.29
C LEU A 24 10.94 -50.71 -26.42
N LYS A 25 12.02 -49.90 -26.40
CA LYS A 25 13.09 -49.95 -27.41
C LYS A 25 13.83 -51.28 -27.43
N SER A 26 14.10 -51.86 -26.26
CA SER A 26 14.69 -53.20 -26.15
C SER A 26 13.74 -54.32 -26.59
N ARG A 27 12.43 -54.18 -26.38
CA ARG A 27 11.41 -55.16 -26.80
C ARG A 27 11.06 -55.06 -28.29
N MET A 28 11.12 -53.85 -28.88
CA MET A 28 10.92 -53.56 -30.31
C MET A 28 11.97 -54.24 -31.21
N LYS A 29 13.18 -54.47 -30.71
CA LYS A 29 14.24 -55.16 -31.47
C LYS A 29 13.94 -56.65 -31.70
N ASN A 30 12.99 -57.23 -30.97
CA ASN A 30 12.75 -58.68 -30.91
C ASN A 30 11.38 -59.16 -31.40
N LEU A 31 10.44 -58.30 -31.84
CA LEU A 31 9.10 -58.77 -32.22
C LEU A 31 8.60 -58.19 -33.55
N ALA A 32 8.51 -59.07 -34.53
CA ALA A 32 7.79 -58.87 -35.78
C ALA A 32 6.27 -58.94 -35.52
N ASN A 33 5.65 -57.78 -35.36
CA ASN A 33 4.23 -57.50 -35.66
C ASN A 33 4.11 -55.99 -35.87
N HIS A 34 4.43 -55.55 -37.09
CA HIS A 34 4.63 -54.15 -37.44
C HIS A 34 3.34 -53.29 -37.31
N ASP A 35 2.15 -53.86 -37.54
CA ASP A 35 0.91 -53.07 -37.60
C ASP A 35 0.38 -52.61 -36.24
N ASP A 36 0.35 -53.50 -35.24
CA ASP A 36 -0.10 -53.13 -33.89
C ASP A 36 0.90 -52.21 -33.19
N LEU A 37 2.19 -52.32 -33.51
CA LEU A 37 3.23 -51.41 -33.04
C LEU A 37 3.10 -50.03 -33.66
N THR A 38 2.79 -49.94 -34.96
CA THR A 38 2.61 -48.65 -35.64
C THR A 38 1.40 -47.92 -35.06
N LYS A 39 0.29 -48.63 -34.81
CA LYS A 39 -0.89 -48.07 -34.14
C LYS A 39 -0.63 -47.65 -32.70
N ALA A 40 0.13 -48.45 -31.93
CA ALA A 40 0.49 -48.11 -30.56
C ALA A 40 1.42 -46.88 -30.49
N LEU A 41 2.36 -46.75 -31.44
CA LEU A 41 3.23 -45.58 -31.56
C LEU A 41 2.44 -44.32 -31.94
N GLU A 42 1.55 -44.40 -32.92
CA GLU A 42 0.68 -43.26 -33.28
C GLU A 42 -0.22 -42.83 -32.12
N GLN A 43 -0.75 -43.78 -31.34
CA GLN A 43 -1.54 -43.45 -30.15
C GLN A 43 -0.70 -42.79 -29.07
N LEU A 44 0.54 -43.23 -28.87
CA LEU A 44 1.44 -42.66 -27.89
C LEU A 44 1.91 -41.25 -28.31
N GLU A 45 2.18 -41.04 -29.59
CA GLU A 45 2.52 -39.75 -30.18
C GLU A 45 1.34 -38.77 -30.06
N LYS A 46 0.12 -39.17 -30.44
CA LYS A 46 -1.10 -38.38 -30.25
C LYS A 46 -1.37 -38.05 -28.78
N THR A 47 -1.11 -39.00 -27.87
CA THR A 47 -1.26 -38.76 -26.43
C THR A 47 -0.19 -37.79 -25.91
N THR A 48 1.04 -37.89 -26.42
CA THR A 48 2.14 -36.99 -26.07
C THR A 48 1.89 -35.58 -26.58
N GLU A 49 1.43 -35.43 -27.83
CA GLU A 49 1.06 -34.16 -28.42
C GLU A 49 -0.12 -33.52 -27.68
N ALA A 50 -1.17 -34.28 -27.37
CA ALA A 50 -2.29 -33.79 -26.55
C ALA A 50 -1.84 -33.35 -25.15
N VAL A 51 -0.93 -34.09 -24.51
CA VAL A 51 -0.35 -33.72 -23.21
C VAL A 51 0.50 -32.46 -23.31
N GLU A 52 1.32 -32.30 -24.35
CA GLU A 52 2.12 -31.09 -24.56
C GLU A 52 1.25 -29.86 -24.88
N VAL A 53 0.17 -30.02 -25.64
CA VAL A 53 -0.82 -28.95 -25.87
C VAL A 53 -1.52 -28.57 -24.56
N ILE A 54 -1.97 -29.54 -23.76
CA ILE A 54 -2.59 -29.29 -22.46
C ILE A 54 -1.59 -28.62 -21.50
N LYS A 55 -0.34 -29.08 -21.47
CA LYS A 55 0.73 -28.43 -20.69
C LYS A 55 0.95 -27.00 -21.16
N GLY A 56 1.03 -26.76 -22.46
CA GLY A 56 1.17 -25.42 -23.05
C GLY A 56 0.04 -24.49 -22.61
N GLN A 57 -1.21 -24.93 -22.74
CA GLN A 57 -2.40 -24.17 -22.32
C GLN A 57 -2.45 -23.95 -20.80
N LEU A 58 -2.07 -24.95 -20.00
CA LEU A 58 -1.98 -24.82 -18.54
C LEU A 58 -0.88 -23.84 -18.14
N ASN A 59 0.27 -23.88 -18.82
CA ASN A 59 1.41 -23.02 -18.55
C ASN A 59 1.08 -21.56 -18.92
N GLU A 60 0.44 -21.33 -20.07
CA GLU A 60 -0.05 -20.02 -20.48
C GLU A 60 -1.09 -19.47 -19.48
N LYS A 61 -2.08 -20.29 -19.10
CA LYS A 61 -3.09 -19.91 -18.10
C LYS A 61 -2.49 -19.63 -16.72
N HIS A 62 -1.46 -20.38 -16.33
CA HIS A 62 -0.73 -20.15 -15.09
C HIS A 62 0.08 -18.85 -15.15
N TRP A 63 0.78 -18.61 -16.25
CA TRP A 63 1.54 -17.40 -16.48
C TRP A 63 0.66 -16.14 -16.46
N VAL A 64 -0.48 -16.16 -17.15
CA VAL A 64 -1.46 -15.05 -17.12
C VAL A 64 -1.95 -14.80 -15.68
N LYS A 65 -2.26 -15.86 -14.92
CA LYS A 65 -2.66 -15.73 -13.51
C LYS A 65 -1.56 -15.10 -12.66
N GLN A 66 -0.31 -15.49 -12.88
CA GLN A 66 0.84 -14.93 -12.17
C GLN A 66 1.03 -13.45 -12.51
N GLN A 67 0.88 -13.06 -13.78
CA GLN A 67 0.98 -11.66 -14.20
C GLN A 67 -0.15 -10.79 -13.62
N VAL A 68 -1.38 -11.30 -13.60
CA VAL A 68 -2.52 -10.62 -12.96
C VAL A 68 -2.28 -10.48 -11.45
N TRP A 69 -1.81 -11.53 -10.79
CA TRP A 69 -1.48 -11.49 -9.37
C TRP A 69 -0.39 -10.45 -9.06
N ASP A 70 0.68 -10.40 -9.85
CA ASP A 70 1.76 -9.43 -9.63
C ASP A 70 1.29 -8.00 -9.90
N THR A 71 0.43 -7.80 -10.90
CA THR A 71 -0.19 -6.49 -11.18
C THR A 71 -1.06 -6.02 -10.01
N LYS A 72 -1.88 -6.92 -9.44
CA LYS A 72 -2.69 -6.65 -8.25
C LYS A 72 -1.81 -6.28 -7.05
N ARG A 73 -0.78 -7.09 -6.78
CA ARG A 73 0.17 -6.84 -5.68
C ARG A 73 0.80 -5.45 -5.79
N GLN A 74 1.34 -5.13 -6.97
CA GLN A 74 1.95 -3.81 -7.22
C GLN A 74 0.94 -2.67 -7.03
N ALA A 75 -0.31 -2.85 -7.46
CA ALA A 75 -1.35 -1.85 -7.26
C ALA A 75 -1.62 -1.60 -5.77
N TYR A 76 -1.82 -2.65 -4.97
CA TYR A 76 -2.03 -2.51 -3.52
C TYR A 76 -0.83 -1.89 -2.81
N GLU A 77 0.41 -2.26 -3.20
CA GLU A 77 1.64 -1.66 -2.65
C GLU A 77 1.74 -0.16 -2.95
N GLU A 78 1.43 0.25 -4.19
CA GLU A 78 1.39 1.66 -4.58
C GLU A 78 0.33 2.44 -3.80
N ILE A 79 -0.89 1.89 -3.71
CA ILE A 79 -2.01 2.49 -2.97
C ILE A 79 -1.62 2.71 -1.51
N LEU A 80 -1.15 1.66 -0.83
CA LEU A 80 -0.75 1.73 0.56
C LEU A 80 0.40 2.72 0.77
N SER A 81 1.39 2.74 -0.13
CA SER A 81 2.51 3.68 -0.03
C SER A 81 2.05 5.13 -0.09
N TYR A 82 1.11 5.47 -0.98
CA TYR A 82 0.57 6.83 -1.06
C TYR A 82 -0.31 7.19 0.14
N LEU A 83 -1.08 6.23 0.67
CA LEU A 83 -1.85 6.44 1.89
C LEU A 83 -0.94 6.68 3.12
N PHE A 84 0.15 5.92 3.26
CA PHE A 84 1.12 6.12 4.35
C PHE A 84 1.82 7.47 4.28
N LEU A 85 2.21 7.91 3.08
CA LEU A 85 2.78 9.26 2.91
C LEU A 85 1.77 10.34 3.29
N THR A 86 0.51 10.17 2.89
CA THR A 86 -0.57 11.11 3.25
C THR A 86 -0.79 11.14 4.76
N LYS A 87 -0.73 9.97 5.41
CA LYS A 87 -0.79 9.86 6.87
C LYS A 87 0.37 10.59 7.55
N GLU A 88 1.59 10.38 7.08
CA GLU A 88 2.79 11.05 7.61
C GLU A 88 2.64 12.57 7.53
N TYR A 89 2.13 13.10 6.41
CA TYR A 89 1.84 14.52 6.27
C TYR A 89 0.81 15.02 7.29
N VAL A 90 -0.32 14.33 7.43
CA VAL A 90 -1.39 14.73 8.37
C VAL A 90 -0.91 14.67 9.81
N ASP A 91 -0.24 13.59 10.21
CA ASP A 91 0.32 13.43 11.56
C ASP A 91 1.37 14.53 11.85
N ASN A 92 2.15 14.95 10.83
CA ASN A 92 3.09 16.06 10.95
C ASN A 92 2.37 17.42 11.14
N GLN A 93 1.24 17.66 10.48
CA GLN A 93 0.44 18.87 10.68
C GLN A 93 -0.10 18.94 12.12
N VAL A 94 -0.66 17.84 12.64
CA VAL A 94 -1.13 17.75 14.03
C VAL A 94 0.02 18.08 15.00
N THR A 95 1.15 17.40 14.85
CA THR A 95 2.33 17.59 15.72
C THR A 95 2.84 19.03 15.71
N TYR A 96 2.85 19.67 14.53
CA TYR A 96 3.27 21.06 14.41
C TYR A 96 2.30 22.01 15.09
N LEU A 97 1.00 21.84 14.86
CA LEU A 97 -0.05 22.69 15.40
C LEU A 97 -0.17 22.55 16.92
N GLU A 98 -0.10 21.34 17.46
CA GLU A 98 -0.08 21.10 18.92
C GLU A 98 1.11 21.81 19.56
N GLY A 99 2.31 21.66 19.00
CA GLY A 99 3.49 22.37 19.50
C GLY A 99 3.37 23.89 19.40
N TYR A 100 2.68 24.41 18.38
CA TYR A 100 2.41 25.84 18.28
C TYR A 100 1.43 26.29 19.38
N THR A 101 0.34 25.54 19.59
CA THR A 101 -0.66 25.84 20.62
C THR A 101 -0.01 25.86 22.00
N ASP A 102 0.82 24.87 22.31
CA ASP A 102 1.53 24.81 23.59
C ASP A 102 2.41 26.04 23.81
N CYS A 103 3.30 26.36 22.86
CA CYS A 103 4.29 27.42 23.03
C CYS A 103 3.71 28.84 22.91
N PHE A 104 2.72 29.07 22.05
CA PHE A 104 2.23 30.40 21.71
C PHE A 104 0.87 30.75 22.30
N ILE A 105 0.00 29.75 22.53
CA ILE A 105 -1.34 29.98 23.08
C ILE A 105 -1.35 29.72 24.58
N PHE A 106 -0.97 28.52 25.03
CA PHE A 106 -1.05 28.16 26.45
C PHE A 106 0.09 28.80 27.27
N ILE A 107 1.35 28.56 26.87
CA ILE A 107 2.51 29.15 27.57
C ILE A 107 2.60 30.65 27.28
N GLY A 108 2.39 31.05 26.02
CA GLY A 108 2.46 32.46 25.62
C GLY A 108 1.34 33.34 26.17
N GLY A 109 0.13 32.79 26.35
CA GLY A 109 -1.05 33.55 26.78
C GLY A 109 -1.13 33.81 28.29
N THR A 110 -0.49 32.98 29.12
CA THR A 110 -0.59 33.04 30.58
C THR A 110 0.33 34.09 31.23
N VAL A 111 1.23 34.70 30.46
CA VAL A 111 2.13 35.77 30.93
C VAL A 111 1.36 36.95 31.54
N TYR A 112 0.16 37.25 31.02
CA TYR A 112 -0.62 38.44 31.37
C TYR A 112 -1.53 38.26 32.61
N GLU A 113 -1.55 37.08 33.21
CA GLU A 113 -2.43 36.76 34.35
C GLU A 113 -1.72 36.88 35.72
N MET A 114 -0.43 37.25 35.74
CA MET A 114 0.38 37.27 36.96
C MET A 114 0.51 38.67 37.56
N GLU A 115 0.27 38.79 38.87
CA GLU A 115 0.34 40.05 39.61
C GLU A 115 1.76 40.42 40.11
N ASP A 116 2.66 39.44 40.23
CA ASP A 116 4.03 39.63 40.74
C ASP A 116 5.03 39.94 39.59
N GLU A 117 5.65 41.11 39.64
CA GLU A 117 6.58 41.60 38.60
C GLU A 117 7.87 40.78 38.45
N GLU A 118 8.40 40.20 39.54
CA GLU A 118 9.64 39.41 39.49
C GLU A 118 9.34 38.02 38.89
N TYR A 119 8.22 37.42 39.30
CA TYR A 119 7.73 36.17 38.73
C TYR A 119 7.36 36.36 37.25
N GLN A 120 6.72 37.47 36.88
CA GLN A 120 6.38 37.78 35.50
C GLN A 120 7.63 37.84 34.60
N LYS A 121 8.70 38.50 35.04
CA LYS A 121 9.96 38.55 34.28
C LYS A 121 10.59 37.18 34.07
N SER A 122 10.63 36.35 35.12
CA SER A 122 11.16 34.98 35.01
C SER A 122 10.30 34.13 34.07
N TYR A 123 8.98 34.30 34.09
CA TYR A 123 8.07 33.57 33.22
C TYR A 123 8.17 34.04 31.76
N GLU A 124 8.32 35.35 31.50
CA GLU A 124 8.60 35.88 30.17
C GLU A 124 9.85 35.27 29.55
N GLU A 125 10.91 35.06 30.35
CA GLU A 125 12.13 34.38 29.88
C GLU A 125 11.86 32.91 29.54
N HIS A 126 11.05 32.21 30.34
CA HIS A 126 10.60 30.85 30.04
C HIS A 126 9.80 30.79 28.73
N VAL A 127 8.81 31.67 28.53
CA VAL A 127 8.03 31.74 27.28
C VAL A 127 8.93 31.97 26.07
N ARG A 128 9.90 32.90 26.16
CA ARG A 128 10.86 33.14 25.07
C ARG A 128 11.74 31.93 24.77
N SER A 129 12.11 31.16 25.79
CA SER A 129 12.87 29.91 25.63
C SER A 129 12.07 28.87 24.85
N GLU A 130 10.81 28.62 25.25
CA GLU A 130 9.92 27.64 24.61
C GLU A 130 9.63 28.02 23.14
N GLN A 131 9.30 29.29 22.89
CA GLN A 131 9.06 29.79 21.54
C GLN A 131 10.32 29.71 20.65
N ARG A 132 11.51 29.90 21.25
CA ARG A 132 12.79 29.72 20.53
C ARG A 132 13.02 28.26 20.16
N GLN A 133 12.84 27.33 21.10
CA GLN A 133 12.97 25.90 20.84
C GLN A 133 11.99 25.42 19.76
N PHE A 134 10.74 25.89 19.81
CA PHE A 134 9.78 25.66 18.73
C PHE A 134 10.30 26.17 17.39
N SER A 135 10.80 27.40 17.37
CA SER A 135 11.28 28.06 16.15
C SER A 135 12.51 27.36 15.56
N GLU A 136 13.43 26.88 16.39
CA GLU A 136 14.59 26.10 15.93
C GLU A 136 14.16 24.77 15.31
N LYS A 137 13.21 24.08 15.95
CA LYS A 137 12.72 22.76 15.52
C LYS A 137 11.87 22.85 14.26
N TYR A 138 10.94 23.80 14.20
CA TYR A 138 9.94 23.88 13.14
C TYR A 138 10.14 25.06 12.19
N GLU A 139 10.65 26.20 12.64
CA GLU A 139 10.70 27.40 11.79
C GLU A 139 12.05 27.63 11.08
N SER A 140 13.03 26.73 11.28
CA SER A 140 14.28 26.75 10.53
C SER A 140 14.05 26.57 9.03
N THR A 141 14.93 27.15 8.19
CA THR A 141 14.85 27.05 6.73
C THR A 141 14.76 25.60 6.25
N GLU A 142 15.52 24.69 6.88
CA GLU A 142 15.51 23.27 6.58
C GLU A 142 14.18 22.60 6.97
N ALA A 143 13.65 22.90 8.15
CA ALA A 143 12.38 22.34 8.61
C ALA A 143 11.21 22.81 7.73
N LYS A 144 11.19 24.10 7.35
CA LYS A 144 10.21 24.66 6.40
C LYS A 144 10.28 23.97 5.04
N LYS A 145 11.49 23.79 4.51
CA LYS A 145 11.71 23.10 3.24
C LYS A 145 11.21 21.66 3.31
N LYS A 146 11.53 20.91 4.37
CA LYS A 146 11.05 19.52 4.56
C LYS A 146 9.53 19.44 4.63
N ARG A 147 8.86 20.35 5.37
CA ARG A 147 7.39 20.39 5.42
C ARG A 147 6.77 20.69 4.06
N GLN A 148 7.35 21.63 3.32
CA GLN A 148 6.90 21.94 1.97
C GLN A 148 7.07 20.75 1.03
N GLU A 149 8.22 20.07 1.06
CA GLU A 149 8.48 18.87 0.27
C GLU A 149 7.49 17.75 0.61
N LEU A 150 7.20 17.53 1.89
CA LEU A 150 6.21 16.53 2.34
C LEU A 150 4.80 16.87 1.84
N SER A 151 4.39 18.14 1.93
CA SER A 151 3.12 18.63 1.38
C SER A 151 3.03 18.41 -0.14
N ASP A 152 4.06 18.82 -0.88
CA ASP A 152 4.10 18.69 -2.34
C ASP A 152 4.10 17.22 -2.79
N ASN A 153 4.85 16.37 -2.08
CA ASN A 153 4.91 14.94 -2.33
C ASN A 153 3.57 14.27 -2.03
N THR A 154 2.88 14.69 -0.96
CA THR A 154 1.54 14.19 -0.62
C THR A 154 0.53 14.56 -1.70
N ARG A 155 0.53 15.81 -2.16
CA ARG A 155 -0.36 16.27 -3.24
C ARG A 155 -0.12 15.49 -4.53
N LYS A 156 1.14 15.31 -4.93
CA LYS A 156 1.51 14.50 -6.11
C LYS A 156 1.09 13.04 -5.94
N SER A 157 1.27 12.48 -4.75
CA SER A 157 0.94 11.09 -4.45
C SER A 157 -0.55 10.84 -4.45
N TYR A 158 -1.34 11.83 -4.02
CA TYR A 158 -2.80 11.79 -4.13
C TYR A 158 -3.26 11.72 -5.59
N THR A 159 -2.71 12.55 -6.48
CA THR A 159 -3.01 12.45 -7.93
C THR A 159 -2.58 11.09 -8.50
N LYS A 160 -1.47 10.51 -8.03
CA LYS A 160 -1.06 9.17 -8.45
C LYS A 160 -2.02 8.10 -7.95
N LEU A 161 -2.49 8.20 -6.71
CA LEU A 161 -3.48 7.31 -6.12
C LEU A 161 -4.76 7.28 -6.96
N GLU A 162 -5.31 8.44 -7.32
CA GLU A 162 -6.48 8.52 -8.22
C GLU A 162 -6.25 7.83 -9.56
N ARG A 163 -5.04 7.98 -10.15
CA ARG A 163 -4.68 7.30 -11.39
C ARG A 163 -4.59 5.79 -11.22
N VAL A 164 -4.04 5.31 -10.11
CA VAL A 164 -3.96 3.86 -9.83
C VAL A 164 -5.36 3.27 -9.76
N PHE A 165 -6.29 3.92 -9.08
CA PHE A 165 -7.69 3.49 -9.05
C PHE A 165 -8.34 3.57 -10.45
N SER A 166 -8.13 4.65 -11.19
CA SER A 166 -8.73 4.79 -12.53
C SER A 166 -8.19 3.78 -13.56
N ILE A 167 -6.89 3.45 -13.50
CA ILE A 167 -6.23 2.59 -14.51
C ILE A 167 -6.29 1.12 -14.08
N LYS A 168 -6.03 0.84 -12.80
CA LYS A 168 -5.86 -0.53 -12.30
C LYS A 168 -7.15 -1.12 -11.72
N SER A 169 -8.25 -0.37 -11.61
CA SER A 169 -9.58 -0.88 -11.20
C SER A 169 -10.06 -2.07 -12.05
N ILE A 170 -9.67 -2.16 -13.32
CA ILE A 170 -9.99 -3.31 -14.19
C ILE A 170 -9.44 -4.62 -13.61
N TYR A 171 -8.31 -4.54 -12.91
CA TYR A 171 -7.59 -5.70 -12.39
C TYR A 171 -7.85 -5.95 -10.91
N ILE A 172 -8.50 -5.04 -10.19
CA ILE A 172 -8.67 -5.09 -8.74
C ILE A 172 -10.15 -5.34 -8.41
N ASP A 173 -10.42 -5.94 -7.25
CA ASP A 173 -11.73 -6.42 -6.82
C ASP A 173 -12.87 -5.37 -6.96
N PRO A 174 -14.09 -5.76 -7.41
CA PRO A 174 -15.27 -4.88 -7.47
C PRO A 174 -15.70 -4.24 -6.14
N GLU A 175 -15.25 -4.76 -4.98
CA GLU A 175 -15.42 -4.15 -3.65
C GLU A 175 -14.69 -2.79 -3.51
N LEU A 176 -13.84 -2.41 -4.48
CA LEU A 176 -13.16 -1.11 -4.55
C LEU A 176 -14.08 0.11 -4.50
N SER A 177 -15.37 -0.02 -4.87
CA SER A 177 -16.31 1.10 -4.84
C SER A 177 -16.40 1.76 -3.46
N ARG A 178 -16.22 0.96 -2.40
CA ARG A 178 -16.19 1.47 -1.02
C ARG A 178 -14.94 2.31 -0.76
N ILE A 179 -13.77 1.86 -1.23
CA ILE A 179 -12.53 2.63 -1.09
C ILE A 179 -12.58 3.91 -1.93
N GLU A 180 -13.10 3.86 -3.16
CA GLU A 180 -13.24 5.04 -4.02
C GLU A 180 -14.08 6.15 -3.38
N ALA A 181 -15.19 5.78 -2.72
CA ALA A 181 -16.01 6.74 -1.99
C ALA A 181 -15.24 7.38 -0.82
N LEU A 182 -14.49 6.58 -0.06
CA LEU A 182 -13.65 7.06 1.05
C LEU A 182 -12.49 7.93 0.57
N LEU A 183 -11.88 7.60 -0.57
CA LEU A 183 -10.88 8.44 -1.22
C LEU A 183 -11.48 9.77 -1.65
N SER A 184 -12.64 9.78 -2.29
CA SER A 184 -13.29 11.05 -2.66
C SER A 184 -13.53 11.95 -1.43
N LYS A 185 -13.98 11.34 -0.31
CA LYS A 185 -14.11 12.02 0.99
C LYS A 185 -12.77 12.53 1.53
N LEU A 186 -11.71 11.74 1.41
CA LEU A 186 -10.35 12.11 1.83
C LEU A 186 -9.83 13.30 1.03
N ARG A 187 -10.01 13.30 -0.29
CA ARG A 187 -9.64 14.43 -1.16
C ARG A 187 -10.30 15.72 -0.69
N HIS A 188 -11.62 15.65 -0.45
CA HIS A 188 -12.39 16.81 -0.04
C HIS A 188 -11.87 17.39 1.28
N ARG A 189 -11.63 16.54 2.28
CA ARG A 189 -11.05 16.96 3.57
C ARG A 189 -9.64 17.54 3.44
N LEU A 190 -8.80 16.97 2.58
CA LEU A 190 -7.42 17.42 2.43
C LEU A 190 -7.32 18.79 1.74
N TYR A 191 -8.21 19.11 0.79
CA TYR A 191 -8.00 20.26 -0.11
C TYR A 191 -9.15 21.25 -0.18
N ASP A 192 -10.39 20.82 0.05
CA ASP A 192 -11.58 21.65 -0.22
C ASP A 192 -12.25 22.11 1.08
N ASP A 193 -12.25 21.26 2.12
CA ASP A 193 -12.98 21.43 3.39
C ASP A 193 -12.03 21.79 4.55
N GLN A 194 -10.90 22.44 4.26
CA GLN A 194 -10.03 22.92 5.32
C GLN A 194 -10.69 24.08 6.08
N PRO A 195 -10.66 24.08 7.43
CA PRO A 195 -11.11 25.21 8.23
C PRO A 195 -10.45 26.50 7.77
N LYS A 196 -11.25 27.56 7.65
CA LYS A 196 -10.77 28.91 7.34
C LYS A 196 -10.89 29.76 8.59
N GLN A 197 -9.91 30.65 8.78
CA GLN A 197 -9.97 31.62 9.84
C GLN A 197 -10.98 32.71 9.47
N GLU A 198 -11.97 32.93 10.34
CA GLU A 198 -12.92 34.02 10.26
C GLU A 198 -12.35 35.26 10.96
N ALA A 199 -12.82 36.46 10.59
CA ALA A 199 -12.23 37.72 11.05
C ALA A 199 -12.29 37.92 12.58
N GLU A 200 -13.26 37.27 13.24
CA GLU A 200 -13.51 37.38 14.68
C GLU A 200 -12.94 36.20 15.47
N ASP A 201 -12.35 35.20 14.81
CA ASP A 201 -11.84 34.00 15.47
C ASP A 201 -10.63 34.31 16.35
N PHE A 202 -10.72 33.89 17.62
CA PHE A 202 -9.52 33.75 18.42
C PHE A 202 -8.59 32.72 17.76
N ILE A 203 -7.30 33.04 17.70
CA ILE A 203 -6.31 32.20 17.01
C ILE A 203 -6.27 30.79 17.63
N GLY A 204 -6.43 30.67 18.95
CA GLY A 204 -6.51 29.37 19.63
C GLY A 204 -7.66 28.52 19.11
N ASP A 205 -8.88 29.07 19.05
CA ASP A 205 -10.08 28.35 18.60
C ASP A 205 -9.99 27.94 17.12
N PHE A 206 -9.35 28.76 16.29
CA PHE A 206 -9.06 28.40 14.90
C PHE A 206 -8.08 27.22 14.81
N ILE A 207 -6.99 27.25 15.59
CA ILE A 207 -5.99 26.18 15.59
C ILE A 207 -6.56 24.89 16.15
N GLU A 208 -7.41 24.94 17.19
CA GLU A 208 -8.10 23.77 17.72
C GLU A 208 -8.96 23.09 16.64
N ARG A 209 -9.75 23.86 15.89
CA ARG A 209 -10.53 23.33 14.75
C ARG A 209 -9.63 22.74 13.66
N LEU A 210 -8.47 23.33 13.39
CA LEU A 210 -7.51 22.76 12.43
C LEU A 210 -6.94 21.43 12.92
N ILE A 211 -6.56 21.33 14.19
CA ILE A 211 -6.06 20.09 14.80
C ILE A 211 -7.14 19.02 14.70
N GLU A 212 -8.37 19.31 15.13
CA GLU A 212 -9.50 18.38 15.07
C GLU A 212 -9.76 17.90 13.62
N HIS A 213 -9.68 18.81 12.66
CA HIS A 213 -9.82 18.49 11.24
C HIS A 213 -8.75 17.48 10.77
N TYR A 214 -7.49 17.73 11.10
CA TYR A 214 -6.38 16.84 10.73
C TYR A 214 -6.45 15.50 11.46
N VAL A 215 -6.80 15.47 12.74
CA VAL A 215 -7.02 14.22 13.51
C VAL A 215 -8.07 13.35 12.83
N LYS A 216 -9.26 13.90 12.56
CA LYS A 216 -10.35 13.19 11.86
C LYS A 216 -9.95 12.75 10.44
N THR A 217 -9.07 13.52 9.79
CA THR A 217 -8.53 13.15 8.47
C THR A 217 -7.56 11.97 8.59
N GLY A 218 -6.72 11.94 9.63
CA GLY A 218 -5.84 10.82 9.95
C GLY A 218 -6.60 9.53 10.28
N GLU A 219 -7.72 9.64 11.00
CA GLU A 219 -8.65 8.52 11.26
C GLU A 219 -9.22 7.95 9.96
N LEU A 220 -9.69 8.80 9.05
CA LEU A 220 -10.19 8.39 7.73
C LEU A 220 -9.10 7.70 6.90
N ILE A 221 -7.87 8.21 6.92
CA ILE A 221 -6.74 7.57 6.22
C ILE A 221 -6.47 6.17 6.80
N ASN A 222 -6.50 6.03 8.13
CA ASN A 222 -6.34 4.74 8.79
C ASN A 222 -7.45 3.74 8.39
N GLU A 223 -8.70 4.18 8.35
CA GLU A 223 -9.82 3.34 7.88
C GLU A 223 -9.56 2.82 6.46
N ILE A 224 -9.13 3.70 5.56
CA ILE A 224 -8.83 3.33 4.16
C ILE A 224 -7.65 2.34 4.10
N ILE A 225 -6.60 2.55 4.89
CA ILE A 225 -5.44 1.65 4.96
C ILE A 225 -5.85 0.25 5.43
N VAL A 226 -6.67 0.16 6.48
CA VAL A 226 -7.15 -1.11 7.02
C VAL A 226 -7.97 -1.85 5.96
N LEU A 227 -8.96 -1.18 5.35
CA LEU A 227 -9.79 -1.78 4.31
C LEU A 227 -8.95 -2.23 3.09
N THR A 228 -7.98 -1.43 2.68
CA THR A 228 -7.09 -1.78 1.57
C THR A 228 -6.25 -3.02 1.89
N ARG A 229 -5.78 -3.17 3.14
CA ARG A 229 -5.02 -4.35 3.57
C ARG A 229 -5.88 -5.61 3.63
N GLU A 230 -7.10 -5.50 4.12
CA GLU A 230 -8.06 -6.60 4.17
C GLU A 230 -8.36 -7.11 2.75
N LEU A 231 -8.70 -6.19 1.84
CA LEU A 231 -8.95 -6.51 0.43
C LEU A 231 -7.70 -7.10 -0.25
N ALA A 232 -6.51 -6.53 -0.01
CA ALA A 232 -5.28 -7.09 -0.56
C ALA A 232 -5.03 -8.53 -0.07
N THR A 233 -5.32 -8.82 1.20
CA THR A 233 -5.13 -10.15 1.78
C THR A 233 -6.08 -11.18 1.16
N GLU A 234 -7.34 -10.81 0.96
CA GLU A 234 -8.36 -11.65 0.35
C GLU A 234 -8.10 -11.87 -1.15
N ASP A 235 -7.90 -10.78 -1.89
CA ASP A 235 -7.74 -10.79 -3.34
C ASP A 235 -6.44 -11.52 -3.79
N LEU A 236 -5.35 -11.30 -3.06
CA LEU A 236 -4.07 -11.99 -3.30
C LEU A 236 -3.98 -13.38 -2.66
N LYS A 237 -5.01 -13.79 -1.91
CA LYS A 237 -5.08 -15.08 -1.19
C LYS A 237 -3.89 -15.31 -0.26
N LEU A 238 -3.51 -14.26 0.49
CA LEU A 238 -2.37 -14.29 1.41
C LEU A 238 -2.70 -14.94 2.75
N SER A 239 -3.99 -15.09 3.09
CA SER A 239 -4.41 -15.81 4.30
C SER A 239 -4.00 -17.28 4.21
N THR A 240 -3.12 -17.72 5.10
CA THR A 240 -2.86 -19.14 5.30
C THR A 240 -4.04 -19.75 6.06
N LYS A 241 -4.74 -20.70 5.44
CA LYS A 241 -5.62 -21.62 6.18
C LYS A 241 -4.80 -22.52 7.09
#